data_AF-A0A0B3RZV2-F1
#
_entry.id   AF-A0A0B3RZV2-F1
#
_cell.length_a   1.000
_cell.length_b   1.000
_cell.length_c   1.000
_cell.angle_alpha   90.00
_cell.angle_beta   90.00
_cell.angle_gamma   90.00
#
_symmetry.space_group_name_H-M   'P 1'
#
loop_
_entity.id
_entity.type
_entity.pdbx_description
1 polymer ?
#
loop_
_entity_poly.entity_id
_entity_poly.type
_entity_poly.pdbx_seq_one_letter_code
_entity_poly.pdbx_strand_id
1 'polypeptide(L)'
;MYDLTPLDPADVDPQLAPFLEPGERVLWQARPDPATFGSGGSTFGGVLTGGLGLAILTGIFDSVTGLSLEGQPRLIPGLALVGVGLVAFVAPRINRRRVRVYAVTDRRLLSVCGNDVYRSARPDEIHTVYTRRGAVCWRELGFGDRGNSRSAEERHPGFHGVEDPETLLRLVQDWREGFSRRAEAAATDFLAREQGEGGGDADGQTDDGSQRVRHPATGLTVDVPAGWPVTVRQDYDGPLVVFGVTLLKRIIRPGPERTLGSGGDWNLMMARGGPDAGVGMKILDGPIPQSYEEVLNDPWSRRFKLKLLQSNPEVVVGPFRGFSVVRQMPKGANLQMFGQVAAPVAVRQIWLARGDMHIQFMGIARLDQHDVQSAVDAVVKSLRVT
;
A
#
# COMPACT_ATOMS: atom_id res chain seq x y z
N MET A 1 5.95 21.16 -6.72
CA MET A 1 4.66 20.58 -7.09
C MET A 1 4.81 20.14 -8.53
N TYR A 2 4.86 18.82 -8.76
CA TYR A 2 4.90 18.30 -10.12
C TYR A 2 3.56 18.55 -10.81
N ASP A 3 3.60 18.85 -12.10
CA ASP A 3 2.40 18.98 -12.90
C ASP A 3 1.81 17.57 -13.14
N LEU A 4 0.70 17.28 -12.45
CA LEU A 4 -0.04 16.02 -12.58
C LEU A 4 -1.19 16.16 -13.59
N THR A 5 -0.95 16.92 -14.66
CA THR A 5 -1.90 17.04 -15.76
C THR A 5 -1.93 15.73 -16.55
N PRO A 6 -3.13 15.19 -16.87
CA PRO A 6 -3.24 14.02 -17.72
C PRO A 6 -2.50 14.17 -19.05
N LEU A 7 -1.77 13.13 -19.45
CA LEU A 7 -1.17 13.04 -20.77
C LEU A 7 -2.28 13.00 -21.84
N ASP A 8 -1.98 13.52 -23.02
CA ASP A 8 -2.84 13.33 -24.19
C ASP A 8 -2.94 11.81 -24.48
N PRO A 9 -4.14 11.26 -24.74
CA PRO A 9 -4.30 9.86 -25.15
C PRO A 9 -3.39 9.43 -26.31
N ALA A 10 -3.01 10.35 -27.21
CA ALA A 10 -2.07 10.07 -28.30
C ALA A 10 -0.62 9.83 -27.83
N ASP A 11 -0.24 10.36 -26.67
CA ASP A 11 1.10 10.24 -26.09
C ASP A 11 1.22 9.04 -25.13
N VAL A 12 0.10 8.39 -24.79
CA VAL A 12 0.09 7.22 -23.91
C VAL A 12 0.71 6.01 -24.61
N ASP A 13 1.61 5.31 -23.92
CA ASP A 13 2.23 4.10 -24.43
C ASP A 13 1.14 3.06 -24.77
N PRO A 14 1.07 2.56 -26.01
CA PRO A 14 0.00 1.66 -26.43
C PRO A 14 -0.01 0.34 -25.64
N GLN A 15 1.10 -0.04 -24.99
CA GLN A 15 1.13 -1.20 -24.10
C GLN A 15 0.33 -0.99 -22.81
N LEU A 16 0.06 0.25 -22.40
CA LEU A 16 -0.74 0.54 -21.21
C LEU A 16 -2.24 0.46 -21.49
N ALA A 17 -2.66 0.83 -22.71
CA ALA A 17 -4.08 0.99 -23.06
C ALA A 17 -4.96 -0.23 -22.73
N PRO A 18 -4.54 -1.49 -22.95
CA PRO A 18 -5.36 -2.67 -22.61
C PRO A 18 -5.60 -2.86 -21.10
N PHE A 19 -4.80 -2.22 -20.25
CA PHE A 19 -4.82 -2.41 -18.80
C PHE A 19 -5.46 -1.25 -18.04
N LEU A 20 -5.80 -0.15 -18.73
CA LEU A 20 -6.47 0.99 -18.14
C LEU A 20 -7.96 0.66 -17.91
N GLU A 21 -8.46 1.02 -16.73
CA GLU A 21 -9.89 0.97 -16.44
C GLU A 21 -10.64 2.02 -17.28
N PRO A 22 -11.95 1.85 -17.55
CA PRO A 22 -12.74 2.85 -18.25
C PRO A 22 -12.64 4.23 -17.58
N GLY A 23 -12.20 5.22 -18.37
CA GLY A 23 -12.02 6.61 -17.93
C GLY A 23 -10.77 6.87 -17.08
N GLU A 24 -9.91 5.87 -16.86
CA GLU A 24 -8.60 6.04 -16.20
C GLU A 24 -7.64 6.82 -17.12
N ARG A 25 -6.95 7.81 -16.58
CA ARG A 25 -6.03 8.69 -17.32
C ARG A 25 -4.60 8.54 -16.82
N VAL A 26 -3.65 8.50 -17.73
CA VAL A 26 -2.22 8.43 -17.41
C VAL A 26 -1.71 9.84 -17.11
N LEU A 27 -1.04 10.00 -15.96
CA LEU A 27 -0.44 11.27 -15.52
C LEU A 27 1.07 11.30 -15.77
N TRP A 28 1.69 10.12 -15.72
CA TRP A 28 3.11 9.93 -15.98
C TRP A 28 3.33 8.52 -16.49
N GLN A 29 4.29 8.36 -17.41
CA GLN A 29 4.74 7.06 -17.86
C GLN A 29 6.25 7.07 -18.09
N ALA A 30 6.89 5.92 -17.93
CA ALA A 30 8.27 5.73 -18.34
C ALA A 30 8.55 4.28 -18.66
N ARG A 31 9.65 4.06 -19.39
CA ARG A 31 10.27 2.75 -19.55
C ARG A 31 11.54 2.70 -18.72
N PRO A 32 11.91 1.53 -18.20
CA PRO A 32 13.16 1.38 -17.47
C PRO A 32 14.35 1.81 -18.34
N ASP A 33 15.25 2.61 -17.78
CA ASP A 33 16.54 2.90 -18.39
C ASP A 33 17.47 1.68 -18.22
N PRO A 34 17.92 1.05 -19.32
CA PRO A 34 18.87 -0.05 -19.25
C PRO A 34 20.19 0.32 -18.54
N ALA A 35 20.60 1.59 -18.55
CA ALA A 35 21.84 2.06 -17.91
C ALA A 35 21.76 2.06 -16.37
N THR A 36 20.56 2.24 -15.80
CA THR A 36 20.36 2.34 -14.35
C THR A 36 20.22 0.97 -13.66
N PHE A 37 20.11 -0.13 -14.42
CA PHE A 37 20.17 -1.49 -13.86
C PHE A 37 21.61 -1.86 -13.48
N GLY A 38 21.96 -1.60 -12.22
CA GLY A 38 23.22 -1.99 -11.58
C GLY A 38 23.21 -3.43 -11.03
N SER A 39 24.23 -4.21 -11.43
CA SER A 39 24.74 -5.46 -10.83
C SER A 39 23.73 -6.53 -10.39
N GLY A 40 22.90 -7.04 -11.30
CA GLY A 40 22.26 -8.35 -11.12
C GLY A 40 23.23 -9.50 -11.43
N GLY A 41 22.91 -10.73 -11.02
CA GLY A 41 23.77 -11.90 -11.28
C GLY A 41 24.10 -12.14 -12.76
N SER A 42 23.22 -11.75 -13.69
CA SER A 42 23.48 -11.79 -15.14
C SER A 42 24.52 -10.76 -15.59
N THR A 43 24.61 -9.61 -14.93
CA THR A 43 25.64 -8.59 -15.19
C THR A 43 27.02 -9.09 -14.77
N PHE A 44 27.10 -9.78 -13.62
CA PHE A 44 28.34 -10.37 -13.15
C PHE A 44 28.80 -11.52 -14.05
N GLY A 45 27.88 -12.39 -14.47
CA GLY A 45 28.17 -13.44 -15.44
C GLY A 45 28.65 -12.91 -16.80
N GLY A 46 28.00 -11.87 -17.34
CA GLY A 46 28.42 -11.24 -18.60
C GLY A 46 29.82 -10.60 -18.51
N VAL A 47 30.12 -9.90 -17.41
CA VAL A 47 31.44 -9.30 -17.17
C VAL A 47 32.52 -10.35 -16.95
N LEU A 48 32.24 -11.42 -16.18
CA LEU A 48 33.19 -12.51 -15.98
C LEU A 48 33.48 -13.26 -17.28
N THR A 49 32.45 -13.64 -18.04
CA THR A 49 32.62 -14.35 -19.31
C THR A 49 33.33 -13.48 -20.34
N GLY A 50 32.98 -12.20 -20.42
CA GLY A 50 33.67 -11.24 -21.30
C GLY A 50 35.12 -11.00 -20.88
N GLY A 51 35.36 -10.85 -19.58
CA GLY A 51 36.69 -10.69 -19.00
C GLY A 51 37.58 -11.93 -19.19
N LEU A 52 37.02 -13.13 -19.07
CA LEU A 52 37.71 -14.39 -19.35
C LEU A 52 38.08 -14.49 -20.84
N GLY A 53 37.18 -14.11 -21.75
CA GLY A 53 37.47 -14.04 -23.18
C GLY A 53 38.61 -13.08 -23.50
N LEU A 54 38.63 -11.89 -22.86
CA LEU A 54 39.72 -10.92 -22.96
C LEU A 54 41.05 -11.45 -22.39
N ALA A 55 41.02 -12.16 -21.26
CA ALA A 55 42.21 -12.77 -20.67
C ALA A 55 42.82 -13.86 -21.57
N ILE A 56 41.98 -14.62 -22.28
CA ILE A 56 42.42 -15.63 -23.27
C ILE A 56 43.01 -14.95 -24.52
N LEU A 57 42.38 -13.87 -25.01
CA LEU A 57 42.88 -13.12 -26.18
C LEU A 57 44.23 -12.45 -25.93
N THR A 58 44.46 -11.97 -24.71
CA THR A 58 45.67 -11.23 -24.32
C THR A 58 46.79 -12.12 -23.78
N GLY A 59 46.54 -13.43 -23.58
CA GLY A 59 47.50 -14.37 -23.00
C GLY A 59 47.69 -14.24 -21.49
N ILE A 60 46.92 -13.36 -20.83
CA ILE A 60 46.91 -13.22 -19.36
C ILE A 60 46.39 -14.50 -18.68
N PHE A 61 45.49 -15.22 -19.34
CA PHE A 61 44.99 -16.49 -18.82
C PHE A 61 46.10 -17.52 -18.61
N ASP A 62 47.02 -17.65 -19.58
CA ASP A 62 48.11 -18.62 -19.56
C ASP A 62 49.15 -18.26 -18.47
N SER A 63 49.40 -16.96 -18.27
CA SER A 63 50.34 -16.49 -17.23
C SER A 63 49.80 -16.65 -15.80
N VAL A 64 48.48 -16.56 -15.63
CA VAL A 64 47.84 -16.67 -14.31
C VAL A 64 47.53 -18.13 -13.94
N THR A 65 47.16 -18.97 -14.90
CA THR A 65 46.72 -20.35 -14.62
C THR A 65 47.78 -21.42 -14.83
N GLY A 66 48.87 -21.10 -15.54
CA GLY A 66 49.92 -22.09 -15.90
C GLY A 66 49.47 -23.13 -16.93
N LEU A 67 48.24 -23.03 -17.44
CA LEU A 67 47.72 -23.87 -18.52
C LEU A 67 48.12 -23.24 -19.86
N SER A 68 49.20 -23.75 -20.46
CA SER A 68 49.64 -23.26 -21.77
C SER A 68 48.68 -23.70 -22.86
N LEU A 69 48.01 -22.74 -23.50
CA LEU A 69 47.23 -22.96 -24.73
C LEU A 69 48.12 -22.89 -25.99
N GLU A 70 49.44 -23.09 -25.84
CA GLU A 70 50.39 -23.07 -26.95
C GLU A 70 50.00 -24.06 -28.06
N GLY A 71 49.91 -23.56 -29.28
CA GLY A 71 49.55 -24.33 -30.48
C GLY A 71 48.06 -24.38 -30.80
N GLN A 72 47.17 -23.86 -29.95
CA GLN A 72 45.73 -23.75 -30.27
C GLN A 72 45.34 -22.33 -30.72
N PRO A 73 44.36 -22.19 -31.65
CA PRO A 73 43.89 -20.88 -32.10
C PRO A 73 43.11 -20.18 -30.97
N ARG A 74 43.77 -19.29 -30.22
CA ARG A 74 43.19 -18.51 -29.10
C ARG A 74 42.14 -17.48 -29.54
N LEU A 75 42.23 -17.05 -30.80
CA LEU A 75 41.44 -15.95 -31.37
C LEU A 75 39.94 -16.25 -31.41
N ILE A 76 39.57 -17.45 -31.88
CA ILE A 76 38.17 -17.88 -32.03
C ILE A 76 37.46 -18.06 -30.66
N PRO A 77 37.98 -18.86 -29.70
CA PRO A 77 37.32 -19.05 -28.41
C PRO A 77 37.32 -17.77 -27.56
N GLY A 78 38.38 -16.96 -27.64
CA GLY A 78 38.46 -15.67 -26.96
C GLY A 78 37.40 -14.68 -27.45
N LEU A 79 37.27 -14.51 -28.77
CA LEU A 79 36.21 -13.66 -29.36
C LEU A 79 34.80 -14.19 -29.07
N ALA A 80 34.60 -15.51 -29.10
CA ALA A 80 33.33 -16.12 -28.78
C ALA A 80 32.90 -15.81 -27.33
N LEU A 81 33.81 -15.92 -26.37
CA LEU A 81 33.53 -15.59 -24.95
C LEU A 81 33.28 -14.10 -24.73
N VAL A 82 34.02 -13.21 -25.41
CA VAL A 82 33.74 -11.77 -25.39
C VAL A 82 32.36 -11.47 -25.96
N GLY A 83 32.00 -12.08 -27.09
CA GLY A 83 30.69 -11.94 -27.72
C GLY A 83 29.55 -12.44 -26.82
N VAL A 84 29.68 -13.63 -26.23
CA VAL A 84 28.70 -14.19 -25.30
C VAL A 84 28.58 -13.32 -24.05
N GLY A 85 29.70 -12.83 -23.50
CA GLY A 85 29.73 -11.91 -22.37
C GLY A 85 28.98 -10.60 -22.67
N LEU A 86 29.22 -10.02 -23.85
CA LEU A 86 28.54 -8.80 -24.31
C LEU A 86 27.03 -9.03 -24.49
N VAL A 87 26.63 -10.12 -25.14
CA VAL A 87 25.21 -10.46 -25.33
C VAL A 87 24.53 -10.70 -23.99
N ALA A 88 25.15 -11.46 -23.08
CA ALA A 88 24.62 -11.71 -21.74
C ALA A 88 24.53 -10.42 -20.90
N PHE A 89 25.40 -9.45 -21.14
CA PHE A 89 25.38 -8.15 -20.46
C PHE A 89 24.31 -7.18 -21.03
N VAL A 90 24.14 -7.15 -22.35
CA VAL A 90 23.30 -6.18 -23.06
C VAL A 90 21.86 -6.68 -23.26
N ALA A 91 21.66 -7.93 -23.65
CA ALA A 91 20.34 -8.45 -24.03
C ALA A 91 19.30 -8.39 -22.89
N PRO A 92 19.61 -8.73 -21.62
CA PRO A 92 18.64 -8.61 -20.54
C PRO A 92 18.19 -7.17 -20.28
N ARG A 93 19.08 -6.19 -20.49
CA ARG A 93 18.79 -4.77 -20.30
C ARG A 93 17.86 -4.24 -21.39
N ILE A 94 18.15 -4.58 -22.65
CA ILE A 94 17.30 -4.22 -23.79
C ILE A 94 15.92 -4.89 -23.64
N ASN A 95 15.88 -6.17 -23.25
CA ASN A 95 14.63 -6.90 -23.11
C ASN A 95 13.74 -6.28 -22.00
N ARG A 96 14.33 -5.90 -20.87
CA ARG A 96 13.59 -5.21 -19.79
C ARG A 96 12.98 -3.89 -20.25
N ARG A 97 13.72 -3.07 -21.00
CA ARG A 97 13.19 -1.81 -21.57
C ARG A 97 12.07 -2.05 -22.59
N ARG A 98 12.14 -3.13 -23.36
CA ARG A 98 11.14 -3.44 -24.39
C ARG A 98 9.82 -3.95 -23.82
N VAL A 99 9.91 -4.70 -22.73
CA VAL A 99 8.78 -5.45 -22.19
C VAL A 99 8.14 -4.72 -21.01
N ARG A 100 8.83 -3.77 -20.35
CA ARG A 100 8.26 -3.08 -19.18
C ARG A 100 7.88 -1.63 -19.46
N VAL A 101 6.70 -1.28 -18.98
CA VAL A 101 6.19 0.09 -18.95
C VAL A 101 5.66 0.38 -17.55
N TYR A 102 6.03 1.53 -17.02
CA TYR A 102 5.55 2.05 -15.75
C TYR A 102 4.61 3.22 -16.00
N ALA A 103 3.57 3.32 -15.19
CA ALA A 103 2.65 4.43 -15.22
C ALA A 103 2.19 4.84 -13.83
N VAL A 104 1.99 6.15 -13.66
CA VAL A 104 1.19 6.74 -12.59
C VAL A 104 -0.09 7.23 -13.26
N THR A 105 -1.24 6.74 -12.83
CA THR A 105 -2.55 7.14 -13.37
C THR A 105 -3.29 8.00 -12.36
N ASP A 106 -4.43 8.56 -12.76
CA ASP A 106 -5.34 9.25 -11.84
C ASP A 106 -6.03 8.33 -10.83
N ARG A 107 -5.78 7.02 -10.87
CA ARG A 107 -6.34 6.00 -9.96
C ARG A 107 -5.31 5.17 -9.21
N ARG A 108 -4.18 4.79 -9.82
CA ARG A 108 -3.22 3.82 -9.26
C ARG A 108 -1.82 3.92 -9.86
N LEU A 109 -0.87 3.26 -9.22
CA LEU A 109 0.44 2.95 -9.78
C LEU A 109 0.33 1.66 -10.59
N LEU A 110 0.91 1.63 -11.79
CA LEU A 110 0.85 0.48 -12.69
C LEU A 110 2.24 0.12 -13.21
N SER A 111 2.56 -1.18 -13.18
CA SER A 111 3.72 -1.77 -13.81
C SER A 111 3.25 -2.89 -14.74
N VAL A 112 3.43 -2.71 -16.04
CA VAL A 112 3.10 -3.69 -17.07
C VAL A 112 4.38 -4.40 -17.52
N CYS A 113 4.28 -5.71 -17.76
CA CYS A 113 5.36 -6.52 -18.29
C CYS A 113 4.84 -7.35 -19.47
N GLY A 114 5.04 -6.86 -20.69
CA GLY A 114 4.58 -7.47 -21.92
C GLY A 114 3.07 -7.33 -22.02
N ASN A 115 2.38 -8.46 -21.95
CA ASN A 115 0.92 -8.52 -22.07
C ASN A 115 0.23 -8.75 -20.71
N ASP A 116 0.95 -8.61 -19.61
CA ASP A 116 0.42 -8.82 -18.27
C ASP A 116 0.67 -7.62 -17.35
N VAL A 117 -0.29 -7.34 -16.47
CA VAL A 117 -0.09 -6.43 -15.34
C VAL A 117 0.81 -7.13 -14.33
N TYR A 118 2.04 -6.65 -14.22
CA TYR A 118 2.98 -7.16 -13.24
C TYR A 118 2.59 -6.70 -11.83
N ARG A 119 2.27 -5.41 -11.65
CA ARG A 119 1.79 -4.84 -10.37
C ARG A 119 0.84 -3.67 -10.60
N SER A 120 -0.12 -3.53 -9.70
CA SER A 120 -1.08 -2.42 -9.62
C SER A 120 -1.30 -2.10 -8.16
N ALA A 121 -1.21 -0.83 -7.75
CA ALA A 121 -1.45 -0.40 -6.38
C ALA A 121 -2.17 0.94 -6.32
N ARG A 122 -3.32 0.99 -5.64
CA ARG A 122 -4.08 2.20 -5.38
C ARG A 122 -3.44 3.00 -4.24
N PRO A 123 -3.64 4.34 -4.17
CA PRO A 123 -2.97 5.18 -3.18
C PRO A 123 -3.30 4.80 -1.74
N ASP A 124 -4.51 4.28 -1.51
CA ASP A 124 -5.03 3.82 -0.23
C ASP A 124 -4.56 2.41 0.14
N GLU A 125 -4.05 1.63 -0.82
CA GLU A 125 -3.42 0.31 -0.59
C GLU A 125 -1.94 0.44 -0.23
N ILE A 126 -1.33 1.61 -0.47
CA ILE A 126 0.11 1.82 -0.27
C ILE A 126 0.41 2.18 1.18
N HIS A 127 1.15 1.28 1.84
CA HIS A 127 1.64 1.44 3.20
C HIS A 127 2.81 2.43 3.31
N THR A 128 3.80 2.38 2.42
CA THR A 128 4.92 3.33 2.39
C THR A 128 5.52 3.38 1.00
N VAL A 129 6.11 4.52 0.63
CA VAL A 129 6.87 4.71 -0.62
C VAL A 129 8.29 5.16 -0.25
N TYR A 130 9.29 4.53 -0.85
CA TYR A 130 10.71 4.76 -0.52
C TYR A 130 11.60 4.50 -1.74
N THR A 131 12.78 5.10 -1.76
CA THR A 131 13.80 4.79 -2.77
C THR A 131 14.69 3.64 -2.28
N ARG A 132 15.07 2.74 -3.21
CA ARG A 132 16.05 1.70 -2.95
C ARG A 132 16.78 1.30 -4.23
N ARG A 133 18.12 1.40 -4.24
CA ARG A 133 18.99 0.94 -5.34
C ARG A 133 18.53 1.42 -6.74
N GLY A 134 18.20 2.70 -6.89
CA GLY A 134 17.76 3.24 -8.18
C GLY A 134 16.31 2.91 -8.56
N ALA A 135 15.50 2.48 -7.60
CA ALA A 135 14.08 2.19 -7.79
C ALA A 135 13.23 2.99 -6.79
N VAL A 136 12.01 3.36 -7.22
CA VAL A 136 10.95 3.85 -6.33
C VAL A 136 10.07 2.67 -5.99
N CYS A 137 10.14 2.22 -4.75
CA CYS A 137 9.42 1.05 -4.27
C CYS A 137 8.29 1.47 -3.35
N TRP A 138 7.25 0.63 -3.28
CA TRP A 138 6.21 0.74 -2.28
C TRP A 138 6.06 -0.57 -1.49
N ARG A 139 5.40 -0.49 -0.34
CA ARG A 139 4.83 -1.65 0.35
C ARG A 139 3.33 -1.50 0.34
N GLU A 140 2.61 -2.58 0.14
CA GLU A 140 1.15 -2.62 0.21
C GLU A 140 0.69 -2.94 1.64
N LEU A 141 -0.50 -2.47 2.02
CA LEU A 141 -1.16 -2.78 3.29
C LEU A 141 -1.58 -4.25 3.33
N GLY A 142 -1.54 -4.87 4.52
CA GLY A 142 -2.07 -6.22 4.73
C GLY A 142 -1.24 -7.37 4.16
N PHE A 143 -0.22 -7.12 3.34
CA PHE A 143 0.71 -8.16 2.92
C PHE A 143 1.73 -8.44 4.02
N GLY A 144 1.54 -9.56 4.72
CA GLY A 144 2.63 -10.22 5.42
C GLY A 144 3.76 -10.48 4.42
N ASP A 145 5.00 -10.18 4.82
CA ASP A 145 6.21 -10.41 4.06
C ASP A 145 6.11 -11.81 3.41
N ARG A 146 5.95 -11.89 2.08
CA ARG A 146 5.91 -13.18 1.36
C ARG A 146 7.31 -13.78 1.46
N GLY A 147 7.59 -14.42 2.58
CA GLY A 147 8.75 -15.24 2.80
C GLY A 147 8.82 -16.29 1.70
N ASN A 148 9.96 -16.34 1.02
CA ASN A 148 10.35 -17.22 -0.09
C ASN A 148 10.15 -16.76 -1.54
N SER A 149 9.96 -15.47 -1.81
CA SER A 149 10.26 -14.98 -3.16
C SER A 149 11.78 -14.98 -3.45
N ARG A 150 12.17 -15.49 -4.63
CA ARG A 150 13.56 -15.56 -5.14
C ARG A 150 14.05 -14.25 -5.78
N SER A 151 13.19 -13.29 -6.11
CA SER A 151 13.59 -12.06 -6.83
C SER A 151 13.50 -10.80 -5.94
N ALA A 152 14.48 -9.90 -6.06
CA ALA A 152 14.48 -8.63 -5.31
C ALA A 152 13.30 -7.71 -5.70
N GLU A 153 12.75 -7.87 -6.90
CA GLU A 153 11.62 -7.10 -7.43
C GLU A 153 10.28 -7.58 -6.87
N GLU A 154 10.14 -8.87 -6.56
CA GLU A 154 8.97 -9.39 -5.85
C GLU A 154 8.98 -9.01 -4.35
N ARG A 155 10.17 -8.82 -3.76
CA ARG A 155 10.31 -8.33 -2.37
C ARG A 155 10.11 -6.81 -2.26
N HIS A 156 10.35 -6.08 -3.36
CA HIS A 156 10.25 -4.62 -3.43
C HIS A 156 9.49 -4.20 -4.69
N PRO A 157 8.15 -4.29 -4.68
CA PRO A 157 7.34 -3.82 -5.80
C PRO A 157 7.60 -2.32 -6.01
N GLY A 158 7.77 -1.91 -7.26
CA GLY A 158 8.28 -0.58 -7.56
C GLY A 158 8.52 -0.30 -9.03
N PHE A 159 8.87 0.95 -9.32
CA PHE A 159 9.41 1.41 -10.59
C PHE A 159 10.93 1.29 -10.54
N HIS A 160 11.48 0.32 -11.28
CA HIS A 160 12.90 -0.04 -11.25
C HIS A 160 13.64 0.53 -12.46
N GLY A 161 14.88 0.99 -12.25
CA GLY A 161 15.70 1.52 -13.33
C GLY A 161 15.16 2.85 -13.86
N VAL A 162 14.72 3.73 -12.96
CA VAL A 162 14.28 5.08 -13.30
C VAL A 162 15.49 6.00 -13.26
N GLU A 163 15.58 6.93 -14.21
CA GLU A 163 16.72 7.88 -14.32
C GLU A 163 16.89 8.74 -13.06
N ASP A 164 15.80 9.32 -12.56
CA ASP A 164 15.77 10.07 -11.29
C ASP A 164 14.70 9.53 -10.32
N PRO A 165 15.09 8.57 -9.45
CA PRO A 165 14.18 8.00 -8.47
C PRO A 165 13.69 8.99 -7.42
N GLU A 166 14.46 10.04 -7.09
CA GLU A 166 14.07 11.00 -6.06
C GLU A 166 13.00 11.96 -6.59
N THR A 167 13.13 12.39 -7.85
CA THR A 167 12.08 13.11 -8.57
C THR A 167 10.80 12.27 -8.67
N LEU A 168 10.91 11.00 -9.06
CA LEU A 168 9.73 10.13 -9.16
C LEU A 168 9.11 9.85 -7.78
N LEU A 169 9.91 9.71 -6.71
CA LEU A 169 9.38 9.59 -5.35
C LEU A 169 8.53 10.81 -4.98
N ARG A 170 9.02 12.02 -5.27
CA ARG A 170 8.26 13.26 -5.03
C ARG A 170 6.98 13.32 -5.87
N LEU A 171 7.03 12.91 -7.14
CA LEU A 171 5.85 12.84 -8.01
C LEU A 171 4.80 11.87 -7.42
N VAL A 172 5.21 10.68 -6.96
CA VAL A 172 4.31 9.72 -6.32
C VAL A 172 3.76 10.26 -5.00
N GLN A 173 4.53 11.04 -4.25
CA GLN A 173 4.05 11.70 -3.02
C GLN A 173 3.03 12.79 -3.33
N ASP A 174 3.29 13.67 -4.31
CA ASP A 174 2.36 14.70 -4.79
C ASP A 174 1.07 14.07 -5.37
N TRP A 175 1.21 12.93 -6.05
CA TRP A 175 0.09 12.14 -6.55
C TRP A 175 -0.79 11.62 -5.40
N ARG A 176 -0.20 11.03 -4.35
CA ARG A 176 -0.94 10.58 -3.16
C ARG A 176 -1.66 11.75 -2.47
N GLU A 177 -1.02 12.90 -2.36
CA GLU A 177 -1.59 14.15 -1.82
C GLU A 177 -2.85 14.58 -2.58
N GLY A 178 -2.88 14.42 -3.91
CA GLY A 178 -4.03 14.71 -4.74
C GLY A 178 -5.29 13.91 -4.37
N PHE A 179 -5.15 12.65 -3.93
CA PHE A 179 -6.28 11.83 -3.48
C PHE A 179 -6.82 12.29 -2.13
N SER A 180 -5.94 12.72 -1.21
CA SER A 180 -6.37 13.25 0.08
C SER A 180 -7.32 14.45 -0.07
N ARG A 181 -7.17 15.27 -1.13
CA ARG A 181 -8.11 16.36 -1.45
C ARG A 181 -9.47 15.88 -1.97
N ARG A 182 -9.52 14.75 -2.67
CA ARG A 182 -10.80 14.16 -3.12
C ARG A 182 -11.62 13.58 -1.96
N ALA A 183 -10.94 13.13 -0.90
CA ALA A 183 -11.59 12.68 0.33
C ALA A 183 -12.47 13.78 0.94
N GLU A 184 -12.07 15.05 0.78
CA GLU A 184 -12.76 16.23 1.30
C GLU A 184 -14.11 16.45 0.62
N ALA A 185 -14.18 16.38 -0.71
CA ALA A 185 -15.44 16.51 -1.45
C ALA A 185 -16.48 15.46 -1.01
N ALA A 186 -16.06 14.18 -0.93
CA ALA A 186 -16.94 13.11 -0.46
C ALA A 186 -17.36 13.30 1.02
N ALA A 187 -16.48 13.86 1.85
CA ALA A 187 -16.79 14.18 3.24
C ALA A 187 -17.83 15.31 3.34
N THR A 188 -17.71 16.36 2.52
CA THR A 188 -18.68 17.46 2.46
C THR A 188 -20.07 16.97 2.05
N ASP A 189 -20.16 16.14 1.01
CA ASP A 189 -21.44 15.56 0.55
C ASP A 189 -22.09 14.69 1.62
N PHE A 190 -21.29 13.87 2.30
CA PHE A 190 -21.76 13.04 3.43
C PHE A 190 -22.29 13.88 4.59
N LEU A 191 -21.57 14.95 4.97
CA LEU A 191 -21.99 15.84 6.07
C LEU A 191 -23.26 16.62 5.73
N ALA A 192 -23.41 17.06 4.48
CA ALA A 192 -24.62 17.74 4.03
C ALA A 192 -25.86 16.83 4.19
N ARG A 193 -25.72 15.53 3.93
CA ARG A 193 -26.78 14.54 4.17
C ARG A 193 -27.05 14.32 5.65
N GLU A 194 -26.02 14.11 6.47
CA GLU A 194 -26.20 13.89 7.92
C GLU A 194 -26.87 15.09 8.63
N GLN A 195 -26.74 16.30 8.07
CA GLN A 195 -27.40 17.51 8.56
C GLN A 195 -28.81 17.73 7.99
N GLY A 196 -29.18 17.04 6.90
CA GLY A 196 -30.51 17.09 6.30
C GLY A 196 -31.43 16.00 6.88
N GLU A 197 -32.52 16.38 7.54
CA GLU A 197 -33.48 15.45 8.13
C GLU A 197 -34.20 14.57 7.08
N GLY A 198 -34.13 13.23 7.25
CA GLY A 198 -34.99 12.22 6.58
C GLY A 198 -34.26 11.37 5.52
N GLY A 199 -34.32 10.05 5.48
CA GLY A 199 -35.23 9.06 6.05
C GLY A 199 -35.44 7.97 4.99
N GLY A 200 -35.12 6.70 5.31
CA GLY A 200 -35.34 5.58 4.39
C GLY A 200 -34.40 4.42 4.64
N ASP A 201 -34.84 3.45 5.43
CA ASP A 201 -34.20 2.14 5.56
C ASP A 201 -34.46 1.33 4.29
N ALA A 202 -33.52 1.41 3.34
CA ALA A 202 -33.40 0.45 2.26
C ALA A 202 -31.99 -0.15 2.32
N ASP A 203 -31.90 -1.43 2.70
CA ASP A 203 -30.67 -2.21 2.69
C ASP A 203 -30.05 -2.18 1.28
N GLY A 204 -28.86 -1.59 1.15
CA GLY A 204 -27.97 -1.79 0.00
C GLY A 204 -28.06 -0.79 -1.15
N GLN A 205 -28.79 0.32 -1.02
CA GLN A 205 -28.82 1.35 -2.07
C GLN A 205 -27.86 2.50 -1.72
N THR A 206 -26.91 2.80 -2.63
CA THR A 206 -26.15 4.05 -2.63
C THR A 206 -27.12 5.20 -2.88
N ASP A 207 -27.69 5.74 -1.82
CA ASP A 207 -28.36 7.03 -1.84
C ASP A 207 -27.29 8.14 -1.81
N ASP A 208 -27.55 9.21 -2.56
CA ASP A 208 -26.63 10.32 -2.82
C ASP A 208 -25.83 10.71 -1.55
N GLY A 209 -24.51 10.53 -1.59
CA GLY A 209 -23.56 10.95 -0.55
C GLY A 209 -23.18 9.94 0.55
N SER A 210 -23.92 8.84 0.79
CA SER A 210 -23.60 7.87 1.86
C SER A 210 -23.75 6.40 1.45
N GLN A 211 -22.93 5.54 2.02
CA GLN A 211 -23.01 4.09 1.90
C GLN A 211 -23.19 3.47 3.30
N ARG A 212 -24.26 2.72 3.50
CA ARG A 212 -24.48 1.97 4.73
C ARG A 212 -23.76 0.63 4.70
N VAL A 213 -22.96 0.35 5.72
CA VAL A 213 -22.28 -0.92 5.91
C VAL A 213 -22.95 -1.69 7.04
N ARG A 214 -23.39 -2.92 6.77
CA ARG A 214 -24.01 -3.81 7.75
C ARG A 214 -23.14 -5.02 8.02
N HIS A 215 -22.87 -5.29 9.30
CA HIS A 215 -22.22 -6.52 9.74
C HIS A 215 -23.25 -7.65 9.86
N PRO A 216 -23.07 -8.76 9.11
CA PRO A 216 -24.12 -9.77 8.97
C PRO A 216 -24.45 -10.49 10.28
N ALA A 217 -23.44 -10.81 11.11
CA ALA A 217 -23.65 -11.62 12.30
C ALA A 217 -24.15 -10.82 13.52
N THR A 218 -23.89 -9.51 13.59
CA THR A 218 -24.20 -8.71 14.79
C THR A 218 -25.32 -7.69 14.56
N GLY A 219 -25.77 -7.49 13.31
CA GLY A 219 -26.71 -6.43 12.97
C GLY A 219 -26.16 -5.01 13.15
N LEU A 220 -24.85 -4.88 13.39
CA LEU A 220 -24.18 -3.58 13.48
C LEU A 220 -24.24 -2.87 12.14
N THR A 221 -24.68 -1.61 12.14
CA THR A 221 -24.64 -0.75 10.95
C THR A 221 -23.84 0.51 11.23
N VAL A 222 -23.16 0.99 10.20
CA VAL A 222 -22.41 2.25 10.20
C VAL A 222 -22.56 2.87 8.81
N ASP A 223 -22.76 4.18 8.75
CA ASP A 223 -22.84 4.94 7.51
C ASP A 223 -21.47 5.57 7.23
N VAL A 224 -20.97 5.42 5.99
CA VAL A 224 -19.70 5.99 5.53
C VAL A 224 -19.91 6.85 4.28
N PRO A 225 -19.03 7.81 3.96
CA PRO A 225 -19.13 8.57 2.71
C PRO A 225 -19.12 7.64 1.49
N ALA A 226 -20.05 7.81 0.56
CA ALA A 226 -20.17 6.91 -0.60
C ALA A 226 -18.93 6.90 -1.50
N GLY A 227 -18.16 8.00 -1.50
CA GLY A 227 -16.91 8.11 -2.24
C GLY A 227 -15.71 7.41 -1.58
N TRP A 228 -15.87 6.78 -0.42
CA TRP A 228 -14.80 6.08 0.29
C TRP A 228 -14.91 4.57 0.05
N PRO A 229 -14.03 3.95 -0.77
CA PRO A 229 -14.05 2.53 -0.98
C PRO A 229 -14.05 1.73 0.32
N VAL A 230 -15.03 0.81 0.44
CA VAL A 230 -15.19 -0.07 1.59
C VAL A 230 -14.66 -1.46 1.29
N THR A 231 -13.72 -1.92 2.11
CA THR A 231 -13.22 -3.29 2.12
C THR A 231 -13.49 -3.94 3.47
N VAL A 232 -13.57 -5.26 3.45
CA VAL A 232 -13.75 -6.10 4.64
C VAL A 232 -12.72 -7.22 4.66
N ARG A 233 -12.45 -7.74 5.85
CA ARG A 233 -11.49 -8.83 6.05
C ARG A 233 -11.88 -9.65 7.27
N GLN A 234 -11.60 -10.96 7.22
CA GLN A 234 -11.72 -11.85 8.37
C GLN A 234 -10.34 -12.08 8.97
N ASP A 235 -10.01 -11.35 10.03
CA ASP A 235 -8.78 -11.54 10.79
C ASP A 235 -8.98 -12.65 11.81
N TYR A 236 -8.10 -13.65 11.78
CA TYR A 236 -8.09 -14.69 12.81
C TYR A 236 -7.37 -14.14 14.05
N ASP A 237 -8.07 -14.12 15.18
CA ASP A 237 -7.52 -13.79 16.49
C ASP A 237 -7.51 -15.04 17.36
N GLY A 238 -6.34 -15.66 17.53
CA GLY A 238 -6.23 -16.91 18.28
C GLY A 238 -4.79 -17.38 18.46
N PRO A 239 -4.56 -18.48 19.18
CA PRO A 239 -3.22 -18.98 19.43
C PRO A 239 -2.54 -19.45 18.14
N LEU A 240 -1.22 -19.27 18.06
CA LEU A 240 -0.41 -19.92 17.04
C LEU A 240 -0.09 -21.33 17.51
N VAL A 241 -0.78 -22.33 16.94
CA VAL A 241 -0.53 -23.74 17.23
C VAL A 241 0.23 -24.38 16.06
N VAL A 242 1.39 -24.96 16.34
CA VAL A 242 2.20 -25.70 15.36
C VAL A 242 2.49 -27.07 15.96
N PHE A 243 2.12 -28.15 15.26
CA PHE A 243 2.24 -29.53 15.72
C PHE A 243 1.63 -29.79 17.12
N GLY A 244 0.49 -29.16 17.42
CA GLY A 244 -0.18 -29.31 18.73
C GLY A 244 0.44 -28.50 19.88
N VAL A 245 1.56 -27.80 19.64
CA VAL A 245 2.19 -26.91 20.63
C VAL A 245 1.76 -25.47 20.36
N THR A 246 1.27 -24.79 21.40
CA THR A 246 0.96 -23.36 21.34
C THR A 246 2.25 -22.54 21.45
N LEU A 247 2.71 -21.98 20.33
CA LEU A 247 3.94 -21.17 20.27
C LEU A 247 3.70 -19.73 20.73
N LEU A 248 2.54 -19.16 20.40
CA LEU A 248 2.12 -17.83 20.85
C LEU A 248 0.67 -17.91 21.32
N LYS A 249 0.39 -17.33 22.49
CA LYS A 249 -0.96 -17.34 23.08
C LYS A 249 -1.98 -16.55 22.25
N ARG A 250 -1.51 -15.60 21.44
CA ARG A 250 -2.34 -14.78 20.56
C ARG A 250 -1.53 -14.33 19.34
N ILE A 251 -2.04 -14.60 18.14
CA ILE A 251 -1.59 -14.03 16.89
C ILE A 251 -2.81 -13.51 16.13
N ILE A 252 -2.71 -12.29 15.62
CA ILE A 252 -3.69 -11.77 14.66
C ILE A 252 -3.16 -12.13 13.29
N ARG A 253 -3.78 -13.10 12.63
CA ARG A 253 -3.45 -13.46 11.24
C ARG A 253 -4.45 -12.77 10.32
N PRO A 254 -4.01 -11.79 9.50
CA PRO A 254 -4.91 -11.11 8.59
C PRO A 254 -5.42 -12.08 7.52
N GLY A 255 -6.72 -12.04 7.25
CA GLY A 255 -7.33 -12.75 6.11
C GLY A 255 -7.08 -12.04 4.78
N PRO A 256 -7.60 -12.55 3.66
CA PRO A 256 -7.61 -11.80 2.41
C PRO A 256 -8.59 -10.63 2.49
N GLU A 257 -8.13 -9.43 2.13
CA GLU A 257 -8.98 -8.25 2.00
C GLU A 257 -9.86 -8.38 0.75
N ARG A 258 -11.13 -7.96 0.86
CA ARG A 258 -12.13 -8.12 -0.19
C ARG A 258 -13.13 -6.97 -0.18
N THR A 259 -13.78 -6.71 -1.31
CA THR A 259 -14.81 -5.68 -1.41
C THR A 259 -16.05 -6.06 -0.60
N LEU A 260 -16.71 -5.05 -0.03
CA LEU A 260 -18.00 -5.24 0.63
C LEU A 260 -19.02 -5.85 -0.35
N GLY A 261 -19.80 -6.82 0.12
CA GLY A 261 -20.80 -7.53 -0.70
C GLY A 261 -20.31 -8.82 -1.37
N SER A 262 -19.01 -9.15 -1.28
CA SER A 262 -18.44 -10.40 -1.81
C SER A 262 -18.84 -11.69 -1.04
N GLY A 263 -19.88 -11.64 -0.19
CA GLY A 263 -20.33 -12.74 0.68
C GLY A 263 -19.48 -12.92 1.95
N GLY A 264 -19.70 -13.97 2.76
CA GLY A 264 -18.84 -14.43 3.88
C GLY A 264 -18.70 -13.53 5.12
N ASP A 265 -18.20 -14.11 6.22
CA ASP A 265 -17.98 -13.40 7.48
C ASP A 265 -16.77 -12.44 7.42
N TRP A 266 -16.82 -11.39 8.21
CA TRP A 266 -15.72 -10.44 8.38
C TRP A 266 -15.75 -9.89 9.81
N ASN A 267 -14.60 -9.47 10.33
CA ASN A 267 -14.51 -8.82 11.64
C ASN A 267 -13.68 -7.53 11.58
N LEU A 268 -13.21 -7.15 10.39
CA LEU A 268 -12.56 -5.89 10.11
C LEU A 268 -13.22 -5.25 8.88
N MET A 269 -13.59 -3.99 9.00
CA MET A 269 -14.02 -3.12 7.91
C MET A 269 -13.07 -1.92 7.81
N MET A 270 -12.79 -1.51 6.58
CA MET A 270 -12.04 -0.30 6.25
C MET A 270 -12.84 0.50 5.23
N ALA A 271 -13.07 1.79 5.49
CA ALA A 271 -13.52 2.73 4.47
C ALA A 271 -12.44 3.81 4.29
N ARG A 272 -11.84 3.88 3.11
CA ARG A 272 -10.67 4.74 2.85
C ARG A 272 -11.07 5.93 1.98
N GLY A 273 -10.94 7.14 2.50
CA GLY A 273 -11.10 8.38 1.71
C GLY A 273 -9.84 8.75 0.95
N GLY A 274 -8.68 8.30 1.44
CA GLY A 274 -7.38 8.52 0.84
C GLY A 274 -6.24 8.05 1.76
N PRO A 275 -4.98 8.37 1.43
CA PRO A 275 -3.82 7.97 2.23
C PRO A 275 -3.86 8.43 3.70
N ASP A 276 -4.42 9.62 3.93
CA ASP A 276 -4.43 10.28 5.25
C ASP A 276 -5.86 10.42 5.83
N ALA A 277 -6.84 9.77 5.21
CA ALA A 277 -8.26 9.92 5.53
C ALA A 277 -8.98 8.56 5.45
N GLY A 278 -9.69 8.20 6.51
CA GLY A 278 -10.50 7.00 6.51
C GLY A 278 -10.90 6.52 7.89
N VAL A 279 -11.66 5.43 7.90
CA VAL A 279 -12.15 4.76 9.10
C VAL A 279 -11.88 3.27 9.02
N GLY A 280 -11.49 2.70 10.15
CA GLY A 280 -11.28 1.28 10.34
C GLY A 280 -12.07 0.83 11.56
N MET A 281 -12.82 -0.25 11.41
CA MET A 281 -13.63 -0.81 12.48
C MET A 281 -13.32 -2.30 12.63
N LYS A 282 -12.87 -2.69 13.81
CA LYS A 282 -12.63 -4.08 14.16
C LYS A 282 -13.62 -4.54 15.21
N ILE A 283 -14.27 -5.67 14.95
CA ILE A 283 -15.19 -6.36 15.87
C ILE A 283 -14.42 -7.52 16.48
N LEU A 284 -14.46 -7.62 17.80
CA LEU A 284 -13.66 -8.56 18.56
C LEU A 284 -14.50 -9.19 19.68
N ASP A 285 -14.23 -10.47 19.92
CA ASP A 285 -14.80 -11.18 21.05
C ASP A 285 -14.04 -10.84 22.35
N GLY A 286 -14.77 -10.85 23.45
CA GLY A 286 -14.28 -10.53 24.78
C GLY A 286 -14.35 -9.05 25.16
N PRO A 287 -13.96 -8.72 26.40
CA PRO A 287 -13.93 -7.35 26.90
C PRO A 287 -12.84 -6.52 26.21
N ILE A 288 -12.91 -5.19 26.37
CA ILE A 288 -11.85 -4.29 25.94
C ILE A 288 -10.55 -4.66 26.69
N PRO A 289 -9.44 -4.93 25.98
CA PRO A 289 -8.24 -5.51 26.60
C PRO A 289 -7.42 -4.51 27.42
N GLN A 290 -7.64 -3.21 27.25
CA GLN A 290 -6.93 -2.14 27.94
C GLN A 290 -7.92 -1.13 28.50
N SER A 291 -7.66 -0.64 29.70
CA SER A 291 -8.42 0.44 30.32
C SER A 291 -8.08 1.80 29.70
N TYR A 292 -8.96 2.79 29.93
CA TYR A 292 -8.73 4.18 29.54
C TYR A 292 -7.39 4.73 30.04
N GLU A 293 -7.08 4.49 31.33
CA GLU A 293 -5.85 4.97 31.97
C GLU A 293 -4.60 4.32 31.38
N GLU A 294 -4.64 3.02 31.08
CA GLU A 294 -3.53 2.32 30.42
C GLU A 294 -3.26 2.87 29.02
N VAL A 295 -4.33 3.15 28.26
CA VAL A 295 -4.20 3.74 26.92
C VAL A 295 -3.64 5.16 27.00
N LEU A 296 -4.11 5.99 27.93
CA LEU A 296 -3.61 7.37 28.08
C LEU A 296 -2.14 7.42 28.47
N ASN A 297 -1.74 6.55 29.41
CA ASN A 297 -0.40 6.53 29.99
C ASN A 297 0.57 5.62 29.24
N ASP A 298 0.22 5.18 28.03
CA ASP A 298 1.06 4.30 27.21
C ASP A 298 2.48 4.89 27.06
N PRO A 299 3.53 4.17 27.54
CA PRO A 299 4.93 4.59 27.42
C PRO A 299 5.35 4.92 25.99
N TRP A 300 4.75 4.26 24.99
CA TRP A 300 5.02 4.53 23.58
C TRP A 300 4.53 5.91 23.15
N SER A 301 3.40 6.37 23.67
CA SER A 301 2.89 7.72 23.40
C SER A 301 3.91 8.79 23.80
N ARG A 302 4.58 8.62 24.95
CA ARG A 302 5.66 9.52 25.38
C ARG A 302 6.91 9.35 24.53
N ARG A 303 7.32 8.12 24.22
CA ARG A 303 8.51 7.81 23.41
C ARG A 303 8.45 8.43 22.01
N PHE A 304 7.26 8.44 21.41
CA PHE A 304 7.01 9.01 20.08
C PHE A 304 6.50 10.45 20.11
N LYS A 305 6.44 11.08 21.29
CA LYS A 305 5.95 12.46 21.49
C LYS A 305 4.57 12.68 20.86
N LEU A 306 3.68 11.70 20.98
CA LEU A 306 2.31 11.81 20.47
C LEU A 306 1.56 12.85 21.31
N LYS A 307 1.05 13.89 20.65
CA LYS A 307 0.30 14.94 21.33
C LYS A 307 -1.14 14.49 21.50
N LEU A 308 -1.60 14.38 22.75
CA LEU A 308 -3.01 14.18 23.07
C LEU A 308 -3.78 15.46 22.68
N LEU A 309 -4.81 15.29 21.85
CA LEU A 309 -5.69 16.39 21.43
C LEU A 309 -6.97 16.41 22.26
N GLN A 310 -7.55 15.23 22.46
CA GLN A 310 -8.79 15.05 23.20
C GLN A 310 -8.82 13.64 23.81
N SER A 311 -9.50 13.48 24.94
CA SER A 311 -9.83 12.18 25.48
C SER A 311 -11.20 12.24 26.13
N ASN A 312 -11.95 11.14 26.06
CA ASN A 312 -13.22 11.00 26.74
C ASN A 312 -13.26 9.63 27.45
N PRO A 313 -13.29 9.59 28.80
CA PRO A 313 -13.37 8.34 29.55
C PRO A 313 -14.72 7.63 29.42
N GLU A 314 -15.78 8.34 29.01
CA GLU A 314 -17.13 7.79 28.86
C GLU A 314 -17.73 8.18 27.52
N VAL A 315 -17.74 7.22 26.60
CA VAL A 315 -18.36 7.33 25.28
C VAL A 315 -19.52 6.36 25.22
N VAL A 316 -20.69 6.86 24.83
CA VAL A 316 -21.90 6.06 24.61
C VAL A 316 -22.33 6.24 23.16
N VAL A 317 -22.44 5.13 22.43
CA VAL A 317 -22.90 5.11 21.03
C VAL A 317 -23.90 3.97 20.88
N GLY A 318 -25.19 4.32 20.76
CA GLY A 318 -26.27 3.34 20.78
C GLY A 318 -26.18 2.42 22.02
N PRO A 319 -26.16 1.09 21.85
CA PRO A 319 -26.05 0.15 22.97
C PRO A 319 -24.62 -0.04 23.49
N PHE A 320 -23.63 0.62 22.91
CA PHE A 320 -22.23 0.45 23.25
C PHE A 320 -21.74 1.51 24.23
N ARG A 321 -20.85 1.10 25.13
CA ARG A 321 -20.17 1.99 26.09
C ARG A 321 -18.67 1.75 26.08
N GLY A 322 -17.88 2.79 26.29
CA GLY A 322 -16.45 2.67 26.47
C GLY A 322 -15.77 4.03 26.52
N PHE A 323 -14.67 4.21 25.80
CA PHE A 323 -13.86 5.42 25.88
C PHE A 323 -13.23 5.78 24.54
N SER A 324 -12.78 7.03 24.39
CA SER A 324 -12.05 7.49 23.21
C SER A 324 -10.82 8.31 23.55
N VAL A 325 -9.85 8.26 22.65
CA VAL A 325 -8.65 9.07 22.70
C VAL A 325 -8.34 9.58 21.30
N VAL A 326 -8.06 10.87 21.17
CA VAL A 326 -7.66 11.53 19.93
C VAL A 326 -6.24 12.04 20.06
N ARG A 327 -5.37 11.60 19.18
CA ARG A 327 -3.94 11.96 19.17
C ARG A 327 -3.55 12.58 17.84
N GLN A 328 -2.64 13.54 17.89
CA GLN A 328 -1.92 13.99 16.71
C GLN A 328 -0.77 13.03 16.44
N MET A 329 -0.75 12.48 15.23
CA MET A 329 0.38 11.74 14.69
C MET A 329 1.17 12.63 13.74
N PRO A 330 2.52 12.63 13.81
CA PRO A 330 3.34 13.43 12.91
C PRO A 330 3.34 12.85 11.49
N LYS A 331 3.74 13.68 10.51
CA LYS A 331 4.04 13.23 9.15
C LYS A 331 5.03 12.06 9.18
N GLY A 332 4.77 11.03 8.38
CA GLY A 332 5.59 9.83 8.30
C GLY A 332 5.33 8.80 9.40
N ALA A 333 4.43 9.09 10.36
CA ALA A 333 3.96 8.09 11.32
C ALA A 333 3.29 6.92 10.60
N ASN A 334 3.43 5.73 11.15
CA ASN A 334 2.92 4.51 10.56
C ASN A 334 1.75 3.97 11.40
N LEU A 335 0.59 3.86 10.78
CA LEU A 335 -0.65 3.42 11.40
C LEU A 335 -1.01 2.02 10.93
N GLN A 336 -1.40 1.14 11.85
CA GLN A 336 -1.64 -0.27 11.55
C GLN A 336 -2.64 -0.51 10.41
N MET A 337 -3.68 0.31 10.31
CA MET A 337 -4.77 0.16 9.33
C MET A 337 -4.63 1.02 8.07
N PHE A 338 -3.80 2.07 8.11
CA PHE A 338 -3.71 3.09 7.05
C PHE A 338 -2.29 3.30 6.52
N GLY A 339 -1.29 2.70 7.17
CA GLY A 339 0.11 2.83 6.82
C GLY A 339 0.70 4.19 7.14
N GLN A 340 1.68 4.58 6.33
CA GLN A 340 2.44 5.81 6.53
C GLN A 340 1.67 7.03 6.03
N VAL A 341 1.42 7.97 6.94
CA VAL A 341 0.73 9.22 6.65
C VAL A 341 1.65 10.26 6.01
N ALA A 342 1.16 10.98 5.01
CA ALA A 342 1.92 11.99 4.25
C ALA A 342 1.91 13.37 4.92
N ALA A 343 0.95 13.63 5.81
CA ALA A 343 0.81 14.85 6.59
C ALA A 343 0.54 14.54 8.08
N PRO A 344 0.62 15.52 8.99
CA PRO A 344 0.13 15.35 10.36
C PRO A 344 -1.37 15.07 10.38
N VAL A 345 -1.78 14.01 11.09
CA VAL A 345 -3.18 13.57 11.18
C VAL A 345 -3.68 13.54 12.63
N ALA A 346 -4.97 13.78 12.81
CA ALA A 346 -5.69 13.39 14.02
C ALA A 346 -6.12 11.93 13.88
N VAL A 347 -5.69 11.09 14.82
CA VAL A 347 -6.11 9.69 14.96
C VAL A 347 -7.07 9.59 16.13
N ARG A 348 -8.32 9.24 15.84
CA ARG A 348 -9.37 8.93 16.81
C ARG A 348 -9.35 7.44 17.05
N GLN A 349 -9.08 7.03 18.27
CA GLN A 349 -9.17 5.65 18.70
C GLN A 349 -10.32 5.53 19.69
N ILE A 350 -11.26 4.64 19.41
CA ILE A 350 -12.47 4.47 20.23
C ILE A 350 -12.62 2.99 20.52
N TRP A 351 -12.81 2.68 21.79
CA TRP A 351 -13.09 1.33 22.26
C TRP A 351 -14.50 1.32 22.83
N LEU A 352 -15.34 0.45 22.28
CA LEU A 352 -16.77 0.36 22.59
C LEU A 352 -17.11 -1.08 22.92
N ALA A 353 -17.76 -1.36 24.04
CA ALA A 353 -18.14 -2.70 24.46
C ALA A 353 -19.66 -2.84 24.58
N ARG A 354 -20.14 -4.06 24.33
CA ARG A 354 -21.49 -4.51 24.61
C ARG A 354 -21.44 -6.01 24.92
N GLY A 355 -21.78 -6.39 26.16
CA GLY A 355 -21.74 -7.79 26.58
C GLY A 355 -20.34 -8.37 26.48
N ASP A 356 -20.22 -9.49 25.76
CA ASP A 356 -19.00 -10.24 25.49
C ASP A 356 -18.31 -9.84 24.18
N MET A 357 -18.68 -8.70 23.58
CA MET A 357 -18.09 -8.18 22.35
C MET A 357 -17.57 -6.76 22.57
N HIS A 358 -16.48 -6.41 21.89
CA HIS A 358 -16.05 -5.02 21.77
C HIS A 358 -15.67 -4.65 20.34
N ILE A 359 -15.72 -3.36 20.08
CA ILE A 359 -15.39 -2.71 18.82
C ILE A 359 -14.19 -1.81 19.06
N GLN A 360 -13.20 -1.91 18.18
CA GLN A 360 -12.11 -0.95 18.09
C GLN A 360 -12.29 -0.15 16.82
N PHE A 361 -12.56 1.14 16.97
CA PHE A 361 -12.67 2.06 15.87
C PHE A 361 -11.41 2.93 15.79
N MET A 362 -10.90 3.10 14.58
CA MET A 362 -9.82 4.03 14.27
C MET A 362 -10.26 4.94 13.12
N GLY A 363 -10.43 6.22 13.41
CA GLY A 363 -10.63 7.24 12.40
C GLY A 363 -9.36 8.06 12.20
N ILE A 364 -8.99 8.34 10.95
CA ILE A 364 -7.86 9.21 10.62
C ILE A 364 -8.32 10.32 9.69
N ALA A 365 -7.80 11.52 9.91
CA ALA A 365 -7.99 12.65 9.03
C ALA A 365 -6.86 13.66 9.26
N ARG A 366 -6.47 14.40 8.23
CA ARG A 366 -5.45 15.43 8.38
C ARG A 366 -5.93 16.58 9.26
N LEU A 367 -4.99 17.20 9.96
CA LEU A 367 -5.30 18.32 10.85
C LEU A 367 -5.81 19.57 10.12
N ASP A 368 -5.41 19.74 8.86
CA ASP A 368 -5.82 20.86 8.00
C ASP A 368 -7.13 20.61 7.23
N GLN A 369 -7.73 19.42 7.34
CA GLN A 369 -8.98 19.06 6.66
C GLN A 369 -10.13 18.95 7.67
N HIS A 370 -10.80 20.07 7.96
CA HIS A 370 -11.86 20.14 8.96
C HIS A 370 -13.11 19.34 8.58
N ASP A 371 -13.48 19.33 7.30
CA ASP A 371 -14.65 18.59 6.82
C ASP A 371 -14.42 17.08 6.89
N VAL A 372 -13.23 16.61 6.49
CA VAL A 372 -12.86 15.19 6.62
C VAL A 372 -12.84 14.77 8.09
N GLN A 373 -12.30 15.60 8.99
CA GLN A 373 -12.34 15.35 10.43
C GLN A 373 -13.78 15.21 10.95
N SER A 374 -14.67 16.12 10.54
CA SER A 374 -16.08 16.11 10.94
C SER A 374 -16.82 14.91 10.37
N ALA A 375 -16.53 14.50 9.13
CA ALA A 375 -17.09 13.31 8.52
C ALA A 375 -16.67 12.05 9.28
N VAL A 376 -15.40 11.91 9.68
CA VAL A 376 -14.95 10.80 10.53
C VAL A 376 -15.72 10.75 11.86
N ASP A 377 -15.96 11.91 12.49
CA ASP A 377 -16.75 11.98 13.72
C ASP A 377 -18.23 11.62 13.50
N ALA A 378 -18.81 12.00 12.36
CA ALA A 378 -20.17 11.63 11.98
C ALA A 378 -20.31 10.12 11.69
N VAL A 379 -19.33 9.50 11.01
CA VAL A 379 -19.29 8.05 10.80
C VAL A 379 -19.37 7.31 12.13
N VAL A 380 -18.58 7.70 13.13
CA VAL A 380 -18.62 7.08 14.47
C VAL A 380 -20.01 7.20 15.10
N LYS A 381 -20.64 8.38 14.99
CA LYS A 381 -21.96 8.65 15.57
C LYS A 381 -23.09 7.86 14.89
N SER A 382 -22.91 7.50 13.62
CA SER A 382 -23.90 6.71 12.86
C SER A 382 -23.98 5.24 13.32
N LEU A 383 -23.03 4.78 14.14
CA LEU A 383 -22.97 3.40 14.60
C LEU A 383 -24.22 3.01 15.41
N ARG A 384 -24.92 1.98 14.96
CA ARG A 384 -26.14 1.48 15.59
C ARG A 384 -26.29 -0.03 15.41
N VAL A 385 -27.19 -0.65 16.17
CA VAL A 385 -27.56 -2.06 16.00
C VAL A 385 -29.02 -2.11 15.57
N THR A 386 -29.27 -2.73 14.42
CA THR A 386 -30.60 -2.94 13.84
C THR A 386 -31.08 -4.36 14.07
#